data_AF-A0A971XYU6-F1
#
_entry.id   AF-A0A971XYU6-F1
#
_cell.length_a   1.000
_cell.length_b   1.000
_cell.length_c   1.000
_cell.angle_alpha   90.00
_cell.angle_beta   90.00
_cell.angle_gamma   90.00
#
_symmetry.space_group_name_H-M   'P 1'
#
loop_
_entity.id
_entity.type
_entity.pdbx_description
1 polymer ?
#
loop_
_entity_poly.entity_id
_entity_poly.type
_entity_poly.pdbx_seq_one_letter_code
_entity_poly.pdbx_strand_id
1 'polypeptide(L)'
;MVQSQLEEQGLTCQLFKSRDVNFGDDSIKLLSFHSIKGLEFKVVFIIGLNDAVIPYNSYTDMDDDMQELTERKLLYVGMTRASECLYMSSCAKPSMSPSS
;
A
#
# COMPACT_ATOMS: atom_id res chain seq x y z
N MET A 1 2.64 14.23 -3.79
CA MET A 1 1.50 13.90 -4.67
C MET A 1 0.27 13.60 -3.83
N VAL A 2 0.20 12.48 -3.10
CA VAL A 2 -0.98 12.18 -2.25
C VAL A 2 -1.02 13.01 -0.97
N GLN A 3 0.12 13.15 -0.29
CA GLN A 3 0.22 13.97 0.93
C GLN A 3 -0.28 15.41 0.70
N SER A 4 0.25 16.07 -0.32
CA SER A 4 -0.14 17.44 -0.68
C SER A 4 -1.64 17.57 -0.98
N GLN A 5 -2.23 16.58 -1.66
CA GLN A 5 -3.67 16.58 -1.95
C GLN A 5 -4.51 16.46 -0.68
N LEU A 6 -4.11 15.61 0.27
CA LEU A 6 -4.82 15.47 1.55
C LEU A 6 -4.71 16.75 2.38
N GLU A 7 -3.53 17.36 2.43
CA GLU A 7 -3.29 18.63 3.12
C GLU A 7 -4.08 19.79 2.50
N GLU A 8 -4.20 19.85 1.17
CA GLU A 8 -5.05 20.82 0.46
C GLU A 8 -6.54 20.67 0.80
N GLN A 9 -7.00 19.46 1.10
CA GLN A 9 -8.35 19.20 1.59
C GLN A 9 -8.51 19.42 3.11
N GLY A 10 -7.49 19.95 3.79
CA GLY A 10 -7.49 20.21 5.23
C GLY A 10 -7.32 18.96 6.09
N LEU A 11 -6.90 17.83 5.52
CA LEU A 11 -6.68 16.59 6.25
C LEU A 11 -5.23 16.53 6.75
N THR A 12 -5.07 16.31 8.05
CA THR A 12 -3.75 16.13 8.65
C THR A 12 -3.24 14.74 8.33
N CYS A 13 -2.04 14.63 7.77
CA CYS A 13 -1.43 13.34 7.44
C CYS A 13 0.07 13.33 7.76
N GLN A 14 0.61 12.14 7.99
CA GLN A 14 2.00 11.95 8.37
C GLN A 14 2.59 10.77 7.60
N LEU A 15 3.77 10.98 7.01
CA LEU A 15 4.49 9.95 6.26
C LEU A 15 5.44 9.19 7.18
N PHE A 16 5.28 7.87 7.23
CA PHE A 16 6.12 6.98 8.02
C PHE A 16 6.98 6.11 7.10
N LYS A 17 8.30 6.20 7.27
CA LYS A 17 9.27 5.35 6.57
C LYS A 17 9.55 4.04 7.33
N SER A 18 9.40 4.06 8.65
CA SER A 18 9.56 2.90 9.54
C SER A 18 8.21 2.49 10.15
N ARG A 19 8.26 1.55 11.11
CA ARG A 19 7.08 1.06 11.85
C ARG A 19 6.75 1.89 13.08
N ASP A 20 7.46 2.99 13.31
CA ASP A 20 7.32 3.83 14.50
C ASP A 20 6.11 4.77 14.34
N VAL A 21 4.92 4.17 14.26
CA VAL A 21 3.64 4.87 14.10
C VAL A 21 3.05 5.16 15.46
N ASN A 22 2.81 6.45 15.73
CA ASN A 22 2.02 6.86 16.90
C ASN A 22 0.52 6.81 16.57
N PHE A 23 -0.18 5.86 17.17
CA PHE A 23 -1.63 5.69 17.02
C PHE A 23 -2.46 6.67 17.85
N GLY A 24 -1.84 7.43 18.77
CA GLY A 24 -2.51 8.47 19.56
C GLY A 24 -2.73 9.78 18.80
N ASP A 25 -1.99 10.00 17.71
CA ASP A 25 -2.11 11.23 16.93
C ASP A 25 -3.27 11.14 15.93
N ASP A 26 -4.16 12.13 15.97
CA ASP A 26 -5.28 12.26 15.02
C ASP A 26 -4.78 12.75 13.66
N SER A 27 -4.27 11.81 12.87
CA SER A 27 -3.77 12.06 11.52
C SER A 27 -3.80 10.80 10.66
N ILE A 28 -3.96 10.99 9.35
CA ILE A 28 -3.85 9.91 8.36
C ILE A 28 -2.40 9.41 8.32
N LYS A 29 -2.20 8.11 8.51
CA LYS A 29 -0.87 7.48 8.46
C LYS A 29 -0.58 7.04 7.03
N LEU A 30 0.36 7.71 6.36
CA LEU A 30 0.84 7.35 5.03
C LEU A 30 2.04 6.42 5.17
N LEU A 31 1.92 5.21 4.63
CA LEU A 31 2.89 4.12 4.77
C LEU A 31 3.17 3.47 3.42
N SER A 32 4.36 2.90 3.27
CA SER A 32 4.66 1.95 2.18
C SER A 32 4.21 0.53 2.56
N PHE A 33 4.09 -0.36 1.57
CA PHE A 33 3.83 -1.79 1.80
C PHE A 33 4.88 -2.46 2.70
N HIS A 34 6.13 -2.03 2.66
CA HIS A 34 7.16 -2.57 3.53
C HIS A 34 7.02 -2.07 4.98
N SER A 35 6.63 -0.81 5.14
CA SER A 35 6.48 -0.16 6.46
C SER A 35 5.20 -0.60 7.17
N ILE A 36 4.16 -1.02 6.46
CA ILE A 36 2.88 -1.44 7.06
C ILE A 36 2.95 -2.83 7.74
N LYS A 37 3.96 -3.64 7.41
CA LYS A 37 4.10 -5.00 7.97
C LYS A 37 4.19 -4.95 9.49
N GLY A 38 3.26 -5.62 10.17
CA GLY A 38 3.19 -5.71 11.64
C GLY A 38 2.36 -4.61 12.31
N LEU A 39 1.74 -3.71 11.54
CA LEU A 39 0.81 -2.70 12.02
C LEU A 39 -0.61 -3.08 11.63
N GLU A 40 -1.62 -2.79 12.45
CA GLU A 40 -3.02 -3.06 12.12
C GLU A 40 -3.85 -1.79 12.25
N PHE A 41 -4.83 -1.63 11.35
CA PHE A 41 -5.67 -0.45 11.26
C PHE A 41 -7.12 -0.88 11.05
N LYS A 42 -8.06 -0.13 11.63
CA LYS A 42 -9.49 -0.36 11.37
C LYS A 42 -9.82 -0.21 9.89
N VAL A 43 -9.27 0.83 9.27
CA VAL A 43 -9.52 1.16 7.88
C VAL A 43 -8.19 1.35 7.16
N VAL A 44 -8.02 0.68 6.01
CA VAL A 44 -6.85 0.82 5.14
C VAL A 44 -7.29 1.24 3.74
N PHE A 45 -6.60 2.22 3.18
CA PHE A 45 -6.70 2.62 1.78
C PHE A 45 -5.43 2.21 1.06
N ILE A 46 -5.53 1.25 0.13
CA ILE A 46 -4.45 0.91 -0.79
C ILE A 46 -4.72 1.65 -2.09
N ILE A 47 -3.84 2.58 -2.42
CA ILE A 47 -3.98 3.45 -3.58
C ILE A 47 -2.93 3.13 -4.64
N GLY A 48 -3.25 3.38 -5.91
CA GLY A 48 -2.28 3.25 -7.00
C GLY A 48 -1.98 1.80 -7.38
N LEU A 49 -2.96 0.91 -7.27
CA LEU A 49 -2.87 -0.49 -7.74
C LEU A 49 -2.93 -0.57 -9.27
N ASN A 50 -1.87 -0.09 -9.90
CA ASN A 50 -1.72 -0.03 -11.34
C ASN A 50 -0.70 -1.06 -11.80
N ASP A 51 -0.86 -1.55 -13.03
CA ASP A 51 0.15 -2.35 -13.72
C ASP A 51 1.51 -1.61 -13.70
N ALA A 52 2.61 -2.35 -13.55
CA ALA A 52 3.98 -1.85 -13.31
C ALA A 52 4.23 -1.07 -11.99
N VAL A 53 3.19 -0.75 -11.21
CA VAL A 53 3.34 -0.25 -9.82
C VAL A 53 3.26 -1.43 -8.85
N ILE A 54 2.27 -2.31 -9.05
CA ILE A 54 2.20 -3.65 -8.45
C ILE A 54 1.68 -4.61 -9.53
N PRO A 55 2.45 -5.64 -9.93
CA PRO A 55 3.81 -5.97 -9.49
C PRO A 55 4.84 -4.93 -9.99
N TYR A 56 5.82 -4.61 -9.13
CA TYR A 56 6.91 -3.71 -9.50
C TYR A 56 8.01 -4.48 -10.24
N ASN A 57 8.15 -4.23 -11.55
CA ASN A 57 9.03 -4.97 -12.45
C ASN A 57 10.46 -4.39 -12.54
N SER A 58 11.19 -4.31 -11.42
CA SER A 58 12.56 -3.77 -11.42
C SER A 58 13.66 -4.67 -10.84
N TYR A 59 13.37 -5.89 -10.40
CA TYR A 59 14.39 -6.80 -9.89
C TYR A 59 15.11 -7.48 -11.05
N THR A 60 16.19 -6.87 -11.55
CA THR A 60 16.99 -7.38 -12.69
C THR A 60 17.65 -8.75 -12.46
N ASP A 61 17.74 -9.20 -11.20
CA ASP A 61 18.45 -10.43 -10.80
C ASP A 61 17.52 -11.51 -10.20
N MET A 62 16.20 -11.31 -10.23
CA MET A 62 15.23 -12.24 -9.66
C MET A 62 14.41 -12.89 -10.77
N ASP A 63 14.12 -14.18 -10.62
CA ASP A 63 13.22 -14.90 -11.53
C ASP A 63 11.83 -14.24 -11.54
N ASP A 64 11.22 -14.09 -12.72
CA ASP A 64 9.96 -13.36 -12.92
C ASP A 64 8.83 -13.92 -12.04
N ASP A 65 8.73 -15.25 -11.91
CA ASP A 65 7.70 -15.90 -11.08
C ASP A 65 7.92 -15.61 -9.59
N MET A 66 9.19 -15.58 -9.16
CA MET A 66 9.56 -15.27 -7.77
C MET A 66 9.32 -13.80 -7.41
N GLN A 67 9.58 -12.89 -8.36
CA GLN A 67 9.28 -11.48 -8.22
C GLN A 67 7.76 -11.27 -8.10
N GLU A 68 6.98 -11.87 -9.01
CA GLU A 68 5.53 -11.76 -8.98
C GLU A 68 4.95 -12.30 -7.66
N LEU A 69 5.43 -13.46 -7.21
CA LEU A 69 5.02 -14.05 -5.94
C LEU A 69 5.35 -13.15 -4.74
N THR A 70 6.48 -12.45 -4.78
CA THR A 70 6.91 -11.53 -3.70
C THR A 70 6.02 -10.30 -3.64
N GLU A 71 5.73 -9.67 -4.77
CA GLU A 71 4.83 -8.52 -4.87
C GLU A 71 3.40 -8.91 -4.48
N ARG A 72 2.92 -10.08 -4.91
CA ARG A 72 1.62 -10.63 -4.47
C ARG A 72 1.57 -10.85 -2.96
N LYS A 73 2.64 -11.36 -2.35
CA LYS A 73 2.75 -11.50 -0.88
C LYS A 73 2.74 -10.15 -0.18
N LEU A 74 3.43 -9.14 -0.72
CA LEU A 74 3.42 -7.78 -0.16
C LEU A 74 2.01 -7.18 -0.20
N LEU A 75 1.31 -7.32 -1.32
CA LEU A 75 -0.08 -6.89 -1.46
C LEU A 75 -0.96 -7.59 -0.42
N TYR A 76 -0.89 -8.92 -0.34
CA TYR A 76 -1.65 -9.72 0.64
C TYR A 76 -1.37 -9.29 2.09
N VAL A 77 -0.10 -9.08 2.44
CA VAL A 77 0.28 -8.56 3.76
C VAL A 77 -0.39 -7.22 4.02
N GLY A 78 -0.36 -6.29 3.07
CA GLY A 78 -1.03 -4.99 3.17
C GLY A 78 -2.56 -5.11 3.33
N MET A 79 -3.21 -5.98 2.55
CA MET A 79 -4.66 -6.21 2.64
C MET A 79 -5.08 -6.73 4.01
N THR A 80 -4.30 -7.65 4.59
CA THR A 80 -4.57 -8.21 5.94
C THR A 80 -4.27 -7.24 7.08
N ARG A 81 -3.85 -6.01 6.82
CA ARG A 81 -3.67 -4.98 7.86
C ARG A 81 -4.97 -4.24 8.19
N ALA A 82 -5.99 -4.37 7.36
CA ALA A 82 -7.33 -3.85 7.64
C ALA A 82 -8.12 -4.84 8.51
N SER A 83 -8.66 -4.36 9.63
CA SER A 83 -9.51 -5.20 10.50
C SER A 83 -11.02 -5.01 10.26
N GLU A 84 -11.44 -3.86 9.73
CA GLU A 84 -12.86 -3.57 9.46
C GLU A 84 -13.11 -3.30 7.98
N CYS A 85 -12.42 -2.32 7.40
CA CYS A 85 -12.64 -1.88 6.01
C CYS A 85 -11.33 -1.78 5.22
N LEU A 86 -11.35 -2.33 4.00
CA LEU A 86 -10.28 -2.19 3.02
C LEU A 86 -10.82 -1.53 1.75
N TYR A 87 -10.20 -0.42 1.36
CA TYR A 87 -10.50 0.27 0.11
C TYR A 87 -9.30 0.19 -0.82
N MET A 88 -9.55 -0.12 -2.09
CA MET A 88 -8.52 -0.30 -3.11
C MET A 88 -8.84 0.57 -4.31
N SER A 89 -7.87 1.33 -4.81
CA SER A 89 -8.05 2.20 -5.98
C SER A 89 -6.94 2.05 -7.01
N SER A 90 -7.35 2.16 -8.28
CA SER A 90 -6.50 2.15 -9.47
C SER A 90 -6.92 3.30 -10.37
N CYS A 91 -5.96 3.93 -11.05
CA CYS A 91 -6.20 5.10 -11.92
C CYS A 91 -5.82 4.81 -13.39
N ALA A 92 -5.15 3.69 -13.64
CA ALA A 92 -4.67 3.30 -14.96
C ALA A 92 -5.11 1.86 -15.27
N LYS A 93 -4.33 1.14 -16.10
CA LYS A 93 -4.52 -0.30 -16.29
C LYS A 93 -4.43 -0.97 -14.90
N PRO A 94 -5.50 -1.61 -14.42
CA PRO A 94 -5.47 -2.25 -13.10
C PRO A 94 -4.39 -3.31 -13.06
N SER A 95 -3.81 -3.50 -11.87
CA SER A 95 -2.99 -4.69 -11.60
C SER A 95 -3.79 -5.94 -12.00
N MET A 96 -3.19 -6.85 -12.78
CA MET A 96 -3.87 -8.07 -13.20
C MET A 96 -4.15 -8.92 -11.95
N SER A 97 -5.43 -9.14 -11.66
CA SER A 97 -5.83 -10.20 -10.73
C SER A 97 -5.41 -11.55 -11.32
N PRO A 98 -5.00 -12.54 -10.50
CA PRO A 98 -4.67 -13.86 -11.02
C PRO A 98 -5.90 -14.41 -11.76
N SER A 99 -5.75 -14.64 -13.06
CA SER A 99 -6.69 -15.47 -13.81
C SER A 99 -6.71 -16.85 -13.15
N SER A 100 -7.93 -17.35 -12.92
CA SER A 100 -8.20 -18.75 -12.58
C SER A 100 -7.59 -19.71 -13.59
#